data_AF-A0A838N1C9-F1
#
_entry.id   AF-A0A838N1C9-F1
#
_cell.length_a   1.000
_cell.length_b   1.000
_cell.length_c   1.000
_cell.angle_alpha   90.00
_cell.angle_beta   90.00
_cell.angle_gamma   90.00
#
_symmetry.space_group_name_H-M   'P 1'
#
loop_
_entity.id
_entity.type
_entity.pdbx_description
1 polymer ?
#
loop_
_entity_poly.entity_id
_entity_poly.type
_entity_poly.pdbx_seq_one_letter_code
_entity_poly.pdbx_strand_id
1 'polypeptide(L)'
;PDSRQGAWGTGSIHHLAWRVDDNEHEAEARASVQSAGAHTTSVIDRFWVKSVYFKEPGGVLFELATDGPGFAVDEDPAHLGDTLVLPPWLEPNRAAIEAVVPKLTMPQQS
;
A
#
# COMPACT_ATOMS: atom_id res chain seq x y z
N PRO A 1 20.37 -4.98 25.16
CA PRO A 1 19.15 -5.48 24.50
C PRO A 1 19.52 -6.72 23.68
N ASP A 2 19.33 -7.91 24.25
CA ASP A 2 19.93 -9.17 23.75
C ASP A 2 18.91 -10.10 23.08
N SER A 3 17.73 -9.59 22.73
CA SER A 3 16.74 -10.36 21.96
C SER A 3 17.13 -10.43 20.49
N ARG A 4 16.97 -11.61 19.89
CA ARG A 4 17.16 -11.82 18.45
C ARG A 4 16.22 -10.90 17.67
N GLN A 5 16.74 -10.16 16.68
CA GLN A 5 15.91 -9.40 15.75
C GLN A 5 14.94 -10.34 15.02
N GLY A 6 13.71 -9.87 14.78
CA GLY A 6 12.73 -10.56 13.97
C GLY A 6 13.25 -10.79 12.54
N ALA A 7 12.87 -11.91 11.93
CA ALA A 7 13.24 -12.22 10.56
C ALA A 7 12.15 -11.76 9.59
N TRP A 8 12.57 -11.20 8.46
CA TRP A 8 11.68 -10.95 7.33
C TRP A 8 11.16 -12.26 6.76
N GLY A 9 9.87 -12.31 6.41
CA GLY A 9 9.27 -13.47 5.77
C GLY A 9 7.78 -13.63 6.03
N THR A 10 7.26 -14.80 5.68
CA THR A 10 5.86 -15.17 5.91
C THR A 10 5.47 -14.97 7.38
N GLY A 11 4.38 -14.24 7.62
CA GLY A 11 3.87 -13.94 8.97
C GLY A 11 4.44 -12.67 9.60
N SER A 12 5.35 -11.94 8.92
CA SER A 12 5.85 -10.64 9.39
C SER A 12 5.01 -9.46 8.88
N ILE A 13 4.97 -8.35 9.64
CA ILE A 13 4.37 -7.08 9.20
C ILE A 13 5.42 -6.34 8.36
N HIS A 14 5.10 -6.05 7.10
CA HIS A 14 6.06 -5.39 6.20
C HIS A 14 6.21 -3.90 6.48
N HIS A 15 5.10 -3.20 6.70
CA HIS A 15 5.06 -1.76 6.96
C HIS A 15 3.77 -1.38 7.70
N LEU A 16 3.74 -0.15 8.21
CA LEU A 16 2.54 0.48 8.77
C LEU A 16 2.24 1.76 7.99
N ALA A 17 0.97 1.96 7.62
CA ALA A 17 0.52 3.15 6.90
C ALA A 17 -0.21 4.11 7.84
N TRP A 18 0.18 5.38 7.78
CA TRP A 18 -0.47 6.50 8.43
C TRP A 18 -1.33 7.22 7.41
N ARG A 19 -2.56 7.55 7.80
CA ARG A 19 -3.49 8.30 6.96
C ARG A 19 -3.07 9.75 6.86
N VAL A 20 -3.14 10.30 5.66
CA VAL A 20 -3.14 11.73 5.36
C VAL A 20 -4.36 12.01 4.50
N ASP A 21 -4.99 13.17 4.69
CA ASP A 21 -6.32 13.42 4.12
C ASP A 21 -6.26 13.53 2.59
N ASP A 22 -5.24 14.20 2.07
CA ASP A 22 -5.05 14.48 0.64
C ASP A 22 -3.58 14.70 0.27
N ASN A 23 -3.33 15.16 -0.97
CA ASN A 23 -1.99 15.42 -1.47
C ASN A 23 -1.29 16.61 -0.78
N GLU A 24 -2.05 17.58 -0.25
CA GLU A 24 -1.48 18.73 0.44
C GLU A 24 -1.00 18.29 1.84
N HIS A 25 -1.86 17.59 2.58
CA HIS A 25 -1.47 16.98 3.85
C HIS A 25 -0.32 15.97 3.68
N GLU A 26 -0.32 15.16 2.61
CA GLU A 26 0.84 14.31 2.28
C GLU A 26 2.13 15.13 2.16
N ALA A 27 2.11 16.21 1.37
CA ALA A 27 3.29 17.02 1.11
C ALA A 27 3.82 17.69 2.39
N GLU A 28 2.92 18.17 3.25
CA GLU A 28 3.27 18.75 4.55
C GLU A 28 3.88 17.71 5.50
N ALA A 29 3.22 16.55 5.64
CA ALA A 29 3.70 15.45 6.48
C ALA A 29 5.05 14.93 5.99
N ARG A 30 5.22 14.79 4.67
CA ARG A 30 6.49 14.40 4.04
C ARG A 30 7.59 15.41 4.33
N ALA A 31 7.32 16.71 4.20
CA ALA A 31 8.28 17.75 4.52
C ALA A 31 8.69 17.70 6.01
N SER A 32 7.72 17.45 6.90
CA SER A 32 7.98 17.30 8.33
C SER A 32 8.92 16.14 8.64
N VAL A 33 8.65 14.94 8.11
CA VAL A 33 9.51 13.77 8.36
C VAL A 33 10.91 13.93 7.73
N GLN A 34 11.00 14.59 6.57
CA GLN A 34 12.29 14.93 5.95
C GLN A 34 13.09 15.92 6.80
N SER A 35 12.43 16.94 7.35
CA SER A 35 13.07 17.91 8.26
C SER A 35 13.58 17.27 9.56
N ALA A 36 12.95 16.17 9.98
CA ALA A 36 13.40 15.34 11.10
C ALA A 36 14.54 14.36 10.73
N GLY A 37 15.02 14.39 9.48
CA GLY A 37 16.18 13.62 9.01
C GLY A 37 15.83 12.29 8.34
N ALA A 38 14.55 11.96 8.14
CA ALA A 38 14.16 10.76 7.41
C ALA A 38 14.36 10.92 5.89
N HIS A 39 14.75 9.83 5.22
CA HIS A 39 14.77 9.77 3.75
C HIS A 39 13.48 9.12 3.26
N THR A 40 12.73 9.86 2.42
CA THR A 40 11.47 9.38 1.87
C THR A 40 11.63 8.97 0.41
N THR A 41 10.74 8.10 -0.08
CA THR A 41 10.57 7.90 -1.52
C THR A 41 9.99 9.15 -2.19
N SER A 42 9.96 9.17 -3.52
CA SER A 42 9.00 10.01 -4.25
C SER A 42 7.57 9.55 -3.96
N VAL A 43 6.60 10.39 -4.29
CA VAL A 43 5.18 9.99 -4.30
C VAL A 43 5.00 8.87 -5.32
N ILE A 44 4.32 7.80 -4.91
CA ILE A 44 3.99 6.64 -5.73
C ILE A 44 2.48 6.58 -5.89
N ASP A 45 2.01 6.50 -7.14
CA ASP A 45 0.61 6.28 -7.45
C ASP A 45 0.29 4.78 -7.33
N ARG A 46 -0.60 4.43 -6.40
CA ARG A 46 -1.10 3.07 -6.17
C ARG A 46 -2.49 2.85 -6.75
N PHE A 47 -2.96 3.73 -7.62
CA PHE A 47 -4.30 3.77 -8.21
C PHE A 47 -5.39 4.13 -7.20
N TRP A 48 -5.48 3.40 -6.08
CA TRP A 48 -6.47 3.64 -5.02
C TRP A 48 -6.02 4.66 -3.97
N VAL A 49 -4.70 4.84 -3.81
CA VAL A 49 -4.08 5.80 -2.89
C VAL A 49 -2.78 6.34 -3.48
N LYS A 50 -2.28 7.44 -2.93
CA LYS A 50 -0.88 7.86 -3.13
C LYS A 50 -0.07 7.55 -1.89
N SER A 51 1.13 7.04 -2.10
CA SER A 51 1.99 6.51 -1.04
C SER A 51 3.36 7.16 -1.04
N VAL A 52 3.88 7.42 0.16
CA VAL A 52 5.28 7.77 0.40
C VAL A 52 5.83 6.91 1.52
N TYR A 53 6.98 6.27 1.30
CA TYR A 53 7.60 5.38 2.28
C TYR A 53 8.85 6.00 2.89
N PHE A 54 9.10 5.70 4.16
CA PHE A 54 10.33 6.05 4.87
C PHE A 54 10.59 5.10 6.03
N LYS A 55 11.84 4.99 6.50
CA LYS A 55 12.16 4.22 7.69
C LYS A 55 12.18 5.14 8.91
N GLU A 56 11.49 4.74 9.97
CA GLU A 56 11.64 5.40 11.28
C GLU A 56 12.95 4.94 11.97
N PRO A 57 13.44 5.65 13.00
CA PRO A 57 14.75 5.37 13.62
C PRO A 57 14.99 3.93 14.10
N GLY A 58 13.96 3.21 14.53
CA GLY A 58 13.99 1.80 14.90
C GLY A 58 14.05 0.82 13.72
N GLY A 59 13.97 1.32 12.48
CA GLY A 59 14.09 0.57 11.24
C GLY A 59 12.78 0.03 10.67
N VAL A 60 11.63 0.30 11.32
CA VAL A 60 10.31 -0.05 10.78
C VAL A 60 10.05 0.78 9.52
N LEU A 61 9.46 0.16 8.49
CA LEU A 61 9.03 0.87 7.29
C LEU A 61 7.65 1.49 7.55
N PHE A 62 7.58 2.81 7.50
CA PHE A 62 6.34 3.57 7.54
C PHE A 62 5.93 4.05 6.15
N GLU A 63 4.64 4.22 5.98
CA GLU A 63 4.00 4.78 4.79
C GLU A 63 3.11 5.97 5.22
N LEU A 64 3.14 7.05 4.44
CA LEU A 64 2.08 8.06 4.41
C LEU A 64 1.18 7.72 3.23
N ALA A 65 -0.10 7.47 3.48
CA ALA A 65 -1.07 7.08 2.46
C ALA A 65 -2.28 8.02 2.46
N THR A 66 -2.63 8.55 1.28
CA THR A 66 -3.82 9.40 1.13
C THR A 66 -5.10 8.62 1.35
N ASP A 67 -6.13 9.26 1.92
CA ASP A 67 -7.45 8.63 2.10
C ASP A 67 -8.14 8.27 0.79
N GLY A 68 -7.97 9.11 -0.23
CA GLY A 68 -8.61 8.96 -1.54
C GLY A 68 -7.67 8.53 -2.67
N PRO A 69 -8.24 8.09 -3.81
CA PRO A 69 -9.68 7.96 -4.08
C PRO A 69 -10.39 6.75 -3.44
N GLY A 70 -9.64 5.73 -2.98
CA GLY A 70 -10.16 4.49 -2.40
C GLY A 70 -10.58 3.46 -3.45
N PHE A 71 -11.00 2.27 -2.99
CA PHE A 71 -11.34 1.13 -3.86
C PHE A 71 -12.66 1.27 -4.63
N ALA A 72 -13.48 2.27 -4.32
CA ALA A 72 -14.73 2.51 -5.04
C ALA A 72 -14.55 3.33 -6.34
N VAL A 73 -13.30 3.66 -6.69
CA VAL A 73 -12.99 4.43 -7.92
C VAL A 73 -13.18 3.58 -9.19
N ASP A 74 -13.07 2.26 -9.04
CA ASP A 74 -13.00 1.28 -10.12
C ASP A 74 -13.92 0.07 -9.92
N GLU A 75 -14.50 -0.10 -8.73
CA GLU A 75 -15.48 -1.15 -8.42
C GLU A 75 -16.73 -0.57 -7.75
N ASP A 76 -17.88 -1.23 -7.94
CA ASP A 76 -19.10 -0.94 -7.18
C ASP A 76 -18.86 -1.28 -5.69
N PRO A 77 -19.10 -0.36 -4.73
CA PRO A 77 -18.98 -0.62 -3.31
C PRO A 77 -19.69 -1.89 -2.80
N ALA A 78 -20.78 -2.32 -3.45
CA ALA A 78 -21.51 -3.54 -3.10
C ALA A 78 -20.80 -4.83 -3.54
N HIS A 79 -19.79 -4.73 -4.42
CA HIS A 79 -19.13 -5.85 -5.10
C HIS A 79 -17.59 -5.77 -5.02
N LEU A 80 -17.04 -5.05 -4.03
CA LEU A 80 -15.59 -4.90 -3.86
C LEU A 80 -14.88 -6.25 -3.69
N GLY A 81 -13.83 -6.47 -4.48
CA GLY A 81 -13.00 -7.66 -4.39
C GLY A 81 -13.60 -8.93 -5.00
N ASP A 82 -14.73 -8.83 -5.69
CA ASP A 82 -15.34 -9.95 -6.43
C ASP A 82 -14.52 -10.31 -7.69
N THR A 83 -13.70 -9.38 -8.20
CA THR A 83 -12.97 -9.55 -9.45
C THR A 83 -11.49 -9.20 -9.34
N LEU A 84 -10.69 -9.69 -10.30
CA LEU A 84 -9.31 -9.25 -10.46
C LEU A 84 -9.26 -7.87 -11.12
N VAL A 85 -9.09 -6.86 -10.28
CA VAL A 85 -8.79 -5.50 -10.71
C VAL A 85 -7.31 -5.35 -11.03
N LEU A 86 -7.02 -4.68 -12.14
CA LEU A 86 -5.68 -4.24 -12.49
C LEU A 86 -5.69 -2.71 -12.60
N PRO A 87 -4.66 -2.01 -12.10
CA PRO A 87 -4.54 -0.59 -12.39
C PRO A 87 -4.39 -0.38 -13.91
N PRO A 88 -4.80 0.78 -14.46
CA PRO A 88 -4.89 0.99 -15.91
C PRO A 88 -3.59 0.69 -16.68
N TRP A 89 -2.43 0.91 -16.06
CA TRP A 89 -1.13 0.64 -16.66
C TRP A 89 -0.76 -0.85 -16.75
N LEU A 90 -1.48 -1.74 -16.07
CA LEU A 90 -1.31 -3.19 -16.16
C LEU A 90 -2.36 -3.88 -17.05
N GLU A 91 -3.46 -3.21 -17.38
CA GLU A 91 -4.54 -3.74 -18.23
C GLU A 91 -4.05 -4.33 -19.57
N PRO A 92 -3.09 -3.72 -20.31
CA PRO A 92 -2.58 -4.32 -21.54
C PRO A 92 -1.99 -5.73 -21.37
N ASN A 93 -1.61 -6.11 -20.15
CA ASN A 93 -1.02 -7.40 -19.82
C ASN A 93 -1.99 -8.36 -19.09
N ARG A 94 -3.28 -8.04 -19.01
CA ARG A 94 -4.28 -8.80 -18.26
C ARG A 94 -4.24 -10.31 -18.52
N ALA A 95 -4.26 -10.70 -19.79
CA ALA A 95 -4.28 -12.12 -20.17
C ALA A 95 -3.03 -12.89 -19.66
N ALA A 96 -1.87 -12.23 -19.66
CA ALA A 96 -0.63 -12.84 -19.15
C ALA A 96 -0.63 -12.93 -17.62
N ILE A 97 -1.17 -11.92 -16.94
CA ILE A 97 -1.29 -11.90 -15.48
C ILE A 97 -2.28 -12.98 -15.01
N GLU A 98 -3.47 -13.04 -15.62
CA GLU A 98 -4.50 -14.04 -15.31
C GLU A 98 -4.03 -15.48 -15.51
N ALA A 99 -3.07 -15.71 -16.42
CA ALA A 99 -2.50 -17.03 -16.66
C ALA A 99 -1.57 -17.53 -15.55
N VAL A 100 -1.01 -16.65 -14.71
CA VAL A 100 0.01 -17.02 -13.70
C VAL A 100 -0.44 -16.84 -12.26
N VAL A 101 -1.51 -16.06 -12.02
CA VAL A 101 -2.05 -15.89 -10.67
C VAL A 101 -2.85 -17.13 -10.25
N PRO A 102 -2.65 -17.63 -9.01
CA PRO A 102 -3.43 -18.76 -8.52
C PRO A 102 -4.89 -18.34 -8.34
N LYS A 103 -5.83 -19.23 -8.70
CA LYS A 103 -7.25 -19.03 -8.40
C LYS A 103 -7.47 -19.16 -6.90
N LEU A 104 -8.01 -18.12 -6.28
CA LEU A 104 -8.41 -18.14 -4.89
C LEU A 104 -9.86 -18.63 -4.78
N THR A 105 -10.12 -19.49 -3.81
CA THR A 105 -11.48 -19.88 -3.43
C THR A 105 -11.78 -19.25 -2.09
N MET A 106 -12.83 -18.44 -2.02
CA MET A 106 -13.21 -17.80 -0.75
C MET A 106 -13.68 -18.89 0.23
N PRO A 107 -13.23 -18.85 1.50
CA PRO A 107 -13.75 -19.75 2.50
C PRO A 107 -15.26 -19.54 2.64
N GLN A 108 -16.02 -20.63 2.61
CA GLN A 108 -17.47 -20.57 2.75
C GLN A 108 -17.80 -20.04 4.14
N GLN A 109 -18.52 -18.93 4.21
CA GLN A 109 -18.92 -18.36 5.51
C GLN A 109 -19.81 -19.38 6.23
N SER A 110 -19.45 -19.67 7.48
CA SER A 110 -20.17 -20.62 8.37
C SER A 110 -21.34 -19.93 9.07
#